data_AF-A0A659UMQ6-F1
#
_entry.id   AF-A0A659UMQ6-F1
#
_cell.length_a   1.000
_cell.length_b   1.000
_cell.length_c   1.000
_cell.angle_alpha   90.00
_cell.angle_beta   90.00
_cell.angle_gamma   90.00
#
_symmetry.space_group_name_H-M   'P 1'
#
loop_
_entity.id
_entity.type
_entity.pdbx_description
1 polymer ?
#
loop_
_entity_poly.entity_id
_entity_poly.type
_entity_poly.pdbx_seq_one_letter_code
_entity_poly.pdbx_strand_id
1 'polypeptide(L)' 'MDSIRILERLIAFPTASRDSNLDLIGYVTELLEASGVACQIVRSADGHKANLFAT' A
#
# COMPACT_ATOMS: atom_id res chain seq x y z
N MET A 1 5.49 5.74 -15.32
CA MET A 1 5.71 6.31 -13.97
C MET A 1 7.19 6.17 -13.67
N ASP A 2 7.85 7.18 -13.09
CA ASP A 2 9.25 7.07 -12.67
C ASP A 2 9.32 6.34 -11.32
N SER A 3 10.23 5.37 -11.18
CA SER A 3 10.41 4.57 -9.96
C SER A 3 10.88 5.41 -8.79
N ILE A 4 11.68 6.46 -9.03
CA ILE A 4 12.11 7.39 -7.98
C ILE A 4 10.89 8.09 -7.36
N ARG A 5 9.97 8.59 -8.20
CA ARG A 5 8.75 9.26 -7.73
C ARG A 5 7.81 8.33 -6.96
N ILE A 6 7.73 7.06 -7.33
CA ILE A 6 6.98 6.06 -6.56
C ILE A 6 7.64 5.86 -5.19
N LEU A 7 8.97 5.69 -5.17
CA LEU A 7 9.71 5.49 -3.93
C LEU A 7 9.58 6.69 -2.99
N GLU A 8 9.70 7.92 -3.50
CA GLU A 8 9.48 9.16 -2.74
C GLU A 8 8.11 9.18 -2.06
N ARG A 9 7.06 8.73 -2.76
CA ARG A 9 5.72 8.66 -2.19
C ARG A 9 5.61 7.57 -1.13
N LEU A 10 6.21 6.39 -1.37
CA LEU A 10 6.20 5.28 -0.43
C LEU A 10 6.90 5.61 0.89
N ILE A 11 8.08 6.24 0.84
CA ILE A 11 8.83 6.60 2.05
C ILE A 11 8.18 7.73 2.86
N ALA A 12 7.29 8.51 2.25
CA ALA A 12 6.58 9.60 2.92
C ALA A 12 5.43 9.11 3.83
N PHE A 13 4.99 7.86 3.72
CA PHE A 13 3.97 7.31 4.62
C PHE A 13 4.60 6.92 5.97
N PRO A 14 4.07 7.42 7.11
CA PRO A 14 4.58 7.06 8.44
C PRO A 14 4.11 5.65 8.81
N THR A 15 4.91 4.65 8.43
CA THR A 15 4.59 3.22 8.58
C THR A 15 5.52 2.49 9.54
N ALA A 16 6.06 3.19 10.54
CA ALA A 16 6.77 2.53 11.62
C ALA A 16 5.85 1.49 12.30
N SER A 17 6.40 0.46 12.94
CA SER A 17 5.59 -0.68 13.42
C SER A 17 4.40 -0.28 14.31
N ARG A 18 4.52 0.81 15.09
CA ARG A 18 3.42 1.35 15.90
C ARG A 18 2.30 2.02 15.09
N ASP A 19 2.61 2.47 13.89
CA ASP A 19 1.72 3.23 13.02
C ASP A 19 0.98 2.31 12.04
N SER A 20 -0.16 2.80 11.54
CA SER A 20 -0.94 2.08 10.55
C SER A 20 -0.24 2.12 9.18
N ASN A 21 -0.31 1.02 8.42
CA ASN A 21 0.17 0.99 7.02
C ASN A 21 -0.96 1.17 5.99
N LEU A 22 -2.19 1.46 6.43
CA LEU A 22 -3.37 1.44 5.57
C LEU A 22 -3.32 2.49 4.45
N ASP A 23 -2.80 3.70 4.72
CA ASP A 23 -2.66 4.75 3.70
C ASP A 23 -1.68 4.33 2.60
N LEU A 24 -0.58 3.68 2.99
CA LEU A 24 0.39 3.10 2.05
C LEU A 24 -0.27 1.99 1.22
N ILE A 25 -1.01 1.07 1.86
CA ILE A 25 -1.72 -0.01 1.17
C ILE A 25 -2.72 0.54 0.17
N GLY A 26 -3.48 1.59 0.53
CA GLY A 26 -4.41 2.26 -0.37
C GLY A 26 -3.71 2.81 -1.62
N TYR A 27 -2.62 3.54 -1.43
CA TYR A 27 -1.83 4.08 -2.54
C TYR A 27 -1.30 3.00 -3.49
N VAL A 28 -0.73 1.91 -2.95
CA VAL A 28 -0.20 0.83 -3.79
C VAL A 28 -1.33 0.10 -4.52
N THR A 29 -2.48 -0.09 -3.87
CA THR A 29 -3.66 -0.72 -4.48
C THR A 29 -4.14 0.10 -5.67
N GLU A 30 -4.35 1.42 -5.49
CA GLU A 30 -4.78 2.31 -6.58
C GLU A 30 -3.78 2.31 -7.76
N LEU A 31 -2.48 2.30 -7.47
CA LEU A 31 -1.43 2.28 -8.50
C LEU A 31 -1.45 0.98 -9.33
N LEU A 32 -1.66 -0.16 -8.66
CA LEU A 32 -1.72 -1.48 -9.29
C LEU A 32 -3.03 -1.67 -10.06
N GLU A 33 -4.16 -1.28 -9.48
CA GLU A 33 -5.47 -1.34 -10.14
C GLU A 33 -5.53 -0.45 -11.38
N ALA A 34 -4.95 0.75 -11.32
CA ALA A 34 -4.82 1.64 -12.49
C ALA A 34 -3.96 1.03 -13.61
N SER A 35 -3.12 0.03 -13.29
CA SER A 35 -2.31 -0.73 -14.24
C SER A 35 -2.99 -2.04 -14.68
N GLY A 36 -4.23 -2.28 -14.24
CA GLY A 36 -5.01 -3.49 -14.56
C GLY A 36 -4.64 -4.73 -13.75
N VAL A 37 -3.88 -4.57 -12.65
CA VAL A 37 -3.49 -5.67 -11.77
C VAL A 37 -4.58 -5.92 -10.73
N ALA A 38 -5.00 -7.18 -10.57
CA ALA A 38 -6.01 -7.53 -9.59
C ALA A 38 -5.40 -7.49 -8.18
N CYS A 39 -6.09 -6.84 -7.23
CA CYS A 39 -5.59 -6.62 -5.88
C CYS A 39 -6.55 -7.21 -4.83
N GLN A 40 -5.99 -7.84 -3.80
CA GLN A 40 -6.72 -8.30 -2.63
C GLN A 40 -6.05 -7.79 -1.35
N ILE A 41 -6.82 -7.02 -0.56
CA ILE A 41 -6.38 -6.52 0.74
C ILE A 41 -6.80 -7.50 1.84
N VAL A 42 -5.84 -7.89 2.68
CA VAL A 42 -6.07 -8.74 3.86
C VAL A 42 -5.75 -7.94 5.11
N ARG A 43 -6.78 -7.53 5.85
CA ARG A 43 -6.63 -6.73 7.08
C ARG A 43 -6.17 -7.58 8.26
N SER A 44 -5.39 -7.00 9.15
CA SER A 44 -5.06 -7.58 10.46
C SER A 44 -6.33 -7.64 11.34
N ALA A 45 -6.30 -8.51 12.36
CA ALA A 45 -7.41 -8.69 13.28
C ALA A 45 -7.76 -7.41 14.07
N ASP A 46 -6.77 -6.57 14.38
CA ASP A 46 -6.96 -5.27 15.03
C ASP A 46 -7.34 -4.15 14.04
N GLY A 47 -7.39 -4.46 12.74
CA GLY A 47 -7.74 -3.52 11.67
C GLY A 47 -6.70 -2.42 11.40
N HIS A 48 -5.61 -2.34 12.18
CA HIS A 48 -4.63 -1.26 12.06
C HIS A 48 -3.63 -1.45 10.92
N LYS A 49 -3.52 -2.67 10.39
CA LYS A 49 -2.61 -3.00 9.29
C LYS A 49 -3.32 -3.83 8.23
N ALA A 50 -2.70 -3.91 7.07
CA ALA A 50 -3.10 -4.85 6.03
C ALA A 50 -1.89 -5.36 5.24
N ASN A 51 -2.06 -6.55 4.68
CA ASN A 51 -1.24 -7.07 3.61
C ASN A 51 -1.97 -6.86 2.27
N LEU A 52 -1.22 -6.79 1.19
CA LEU A 52 -1.73 -6.70 -0.17
C LEU A 52 -1.20 -7.88 -0.98
N PHE A 53 -2.10 -8.63 -1.62
CA PHE A 53 -1.79 -9.65 -2.61
C PHE A 53 -2.24 -9.17 -3.99
N ALA A 54 -1.39 -9.33 -5.01
CA ALA A 54 -1.66 -8.83 -6.36
C ALA A 54 -1.22 -9.83 -7.44
N THR A 55 -2.00 -9.97 -8.51
CA THR A 55 -1.78 -10.94 -9.63
C THR A 55 -2.11 -10.37 -10.99
#